data_AF-A0AA42HU08-F1
#
_entry.id   AF-A0AA42HU08-F1
#
_cell.length_a   1.000
_cell.length_b   1.000
_cell.length_c   1.000
_cell.angle_alpha   90.00
_cell.angle_beta   90.00
_cell.angle_gamma   90.00
#
_symmetry.space_group_name_H-M   'P 1'
#
loop_
_entity.id
_entity.type
_entity.pdbx_description
1 polymer ?
#
loop_
_entity_poly.entity_id
_entity_poly.type
_entity_poly.pdbx_seq_one_letter_code
_entity_poly.pdbx_strand_id
1 'polypeptide(L)'
;MTDSATVAAPQAMEAFTFGDPEAVLDRRELFDYFECNLIHNEWYEMPVSADGLSRMLRAGVHHASAIQFKAQVLASTFKPHPMLSRSTMLKVCKDYLVFANAYLEQPRNVLGSGMQLTHSLAKYTRRHRDLQRFGFMPKWNEVHTFRRGSICHIMDPDVDQEVYGVPQYLASLQSSLLNESATLFRRRYYTNGSHAGFILYMTDPSPNQADVDSLRAALKSSKGIGNFRNLFFHSPKGEKDGIKLIPIGEATAKDEFLNIKNVSRDDQLAAHRVPPELIGVVPGNAAGFGNVVNAARVFARNEIQPLQTHLAAAINDFAGEEICRFDTYRLPGVDEPLAQELK
;
A
#
# COMPACT_ATOMS: atom_id res chain seq x y z
N MET A 1 7.11 -70.47 -28.23
CA MET A 1 6.48 -69.29 -28.83
C MET A 1 5.69 -68.60 -27.73
N THR A 2 6.23 -67.49 -27.26
CA THR A 2 5.67 -66.59 -26.24
C THR A 2 4.62 -65.71 -26.89
N ASP A 3 3.42 -65.66 -26.34
CA ASP A 3 2.46 -64.59 -26.64
C ASP A 3 2.28 -63.76 -25.36
N SER A 4 2.98 -62.64 -25.32
CA SER A 4 3.00 -61.72 -24.19
C SER A 4 1.81 -60.77 -24.32
N ALA A 5 0.77 -60.99 -23.52
CA ALA A 5 -0.32 -60.03 -23.37
C ALA A 5 0.22 -58.74 -22.74
N THR A 6 0.25 -57.67 -23.52
CA THR A 6 0.55 -56.31 -23.06
C THR A 6 -0.59 -55.81 -22.17
N VAL A 7 -0.31 -55.73 -20.86
CA VAL A 7 -1.19 -55.05 -19.89
C VAL A 7 -1.12 -53.55 -20.17
N ALA A 8 -2.23 -52.97 -20.63
CA ALA A 8 -2.36 -51.53 -20.78
C ALA A 8 -2.21 -50.84 -19.42
N ALA A 9 -1.28 -49.90 -19.31
CA ALA A 9 -1.05 -49.13 -18.09
C ALA A 9 -2.29 -48.25 -17.78
N PRO A 10 -2.67 -48.09 -16.50
CA PRO A 10 -3.79 -47.22 -16.13
C PRO A 10 -3.46 -45.77 -16.52
N GLN A 11 -4.36 -45.12 -17.26
CA GLN A 11 -4.24 -43.68 -17.53
C GLN A 11 -4.26 -42.94 -16.19
N ALA A 12 -3.17 -42.22 -15.90
CA ALA A 12 -3.04 -41.43 -14.69
C ALA A 12 -4.04 -40.26 -14.71
N MET A 13 -4.96 -40.25 -13.75
CA MET A 13 -5.85 -39.13 -13.52
C MET A 13 -5.08 -38.07 -12.73
N GLU A 14 -4.57 -37.04 -13.40
CA GLU A 14 -3.88 -35.93 -12.75
C GLU A 14 -4.91 -34.90 -12.25
N ALA A 15 -5.08 -34.81 -10.94
CA ALA A 15 -5.82 -33.74 -10.28
C ALA A 15 -4.83 -32.72 -9.71
N PHE A 16 -4.93 -31.45 -10.13
CA PHE A 16 -4.22 -30.34 -9.51
C PHE A 16 -5.05 -29.79 -8.37
N THR A 17 -4.62 -30.02 -7.13
CA THR A 17 -5.19 -29.37 -5.94
C THR A 17 -4.65 -27.95 -5.81
N PHE A 18 -5.54 -26.99 -5.61
CA PHE A 18 -5.15 -25.70 -5.06
C PHE A 18 -4.90 -25.90 -3.57
N GLY A 19 -3.71 -25.54 -3.10
CA GLY A 19 -3.33 -25.68 -1.69
C GLY A 19 -4.27 -24.93 -0.77
N ASP A 20 -4.32 -25.39 0.49
CA ASP A 20 -5.14 -24.77 1.53
C ASP A 20 -4.86 -23.26 1.64
N PRO A 21 -5.88 -22.44 1.98
CA PRO A 21 -5.65 -21.04 2.27
C PRO A 21 -4.69 -20.93 3.46
N GLU A 22 -3.42 -20.68 3.18
CA GLU A 22 -2.46 -20.34 4.21
C GLU A 22 -2.91 -19.01 4.83
N ALA A 23 -3.34 -19.07 6.09
CA ALA A 23 -3.49 -17.87 6.88
C ALA A 23 -2.10 -17.22 6.96
N VAL A 24 -1.93 -16.08 6.29
CA VAL A 24 -0.71 -15.24 6.35
C VAL A 24 -0.41 -14.78 7.81
N LEU A 25 -1.31 -15.08 8.74
CA LEU A 25 -1.32 -14.67 10.15
C LEU A 25 -1.10 -15.80 11.16
N ASP A 26 -0.74 -17.03 10.76
CA ASP A 26 -0.22 -18.01 11.73
C ASP A 26 1.23 -17.67 12.19
N ARG A 27 1.69 -16.47 11.83
CA ARG A 27 2.87 -15.79 12.38
C ARG A 27 2.46 -14.64 13.27
N ARG A 28 1.74 -14.93 14.36
CA ARG A 28 1.68 -13.98 15.50
C ARG A 28 3.08 -13.59 16.00
N GLU A 29 4.10 -14.40 15.68
CA GLU A 29 5.51 -14.09 15.87
C GLU A 29 6.06 -12.94 14.98
N LEU A 30 5.41 -12.53 13.88
CA LEU A 30 5.97 -11.49 12.99
C LEU A 30 5.97 -10.09 13.62
N PHE A 31 5.08 -9.86 14.59
CA PHE A 31 5.02 -8.63 15.40
C PHE A 31 5.85 -8.76 16.69
N ASP A 32 6.10 -9.97 17.19
CA ASP A 32 6.98 -10.20 18.36
C ASP A 32 8.48 -9.95 18.06
N TYR A 33 8.85 -9.72 16.79
CA TYR A 33 10.20 -9.32 16.36
C TYR A 33 10.36 -7.80 16.15
N PHE A 34 9.61 -6.96 16.85
CA PHE A 34 9.86 -5.50 16.87
C PHE A 34 11.08 -5.08 17.70
N GLU A 35 12.02 -5.98 17.96
CA GLU A 35 13.35 -5.57 18.38
C GLU A 35 14.05 -4.89 17.20
N CYS A 36 14.49 -3.64 17.41
CA CYS A 36 15.34 -2.96 16.43
C CYS A 36 16.67 -3.73 16.32
N ASN A 37 16.76 -4.63 15.34
CA ASN A 37 17.97 -5.38 15.08
C ASN A 37 19.11 -4.46 14.63
N LEU A 38 20.35 -4.85 14.91
CA LEU A 38 21.53 -4.09 14.51
C LEU A 38 22.13 -4.62 13.21
N ILE A 39 22.13 -3.79 12.17
CA ILE A 39 22.90 -4.01 10.94
C ILE A 39 24.39 -3.83 11.29
N HIS A 40 25.19 -4.85 10.98
CA HIS A 40 26.63 -4.91 11.30
C HIS A 40 26.96 -4.60 12.78
N ASN A 41 26.04 -4.87 13.71
CA ASN A 41 26.19 -4.55 15.14
C ASN A 41 26.41 -3.05 15.47
N GLU A 42 26.01 -2.16 14.54
CA GLU A 42 26.24 -0.71 14.64
C GLU A 42 24.99 0.14 14.40
N TRP A 43 24.11 -0.27 13.49
CA TRP A 43 23.00 0.57 13.02
C TRP A 43 21.66 -0.10 13.25
N TYR A 44 20.76 0.56 13.97
CA TYR A 44 19.41 0.04 14.18
C TYR A 44 18.64 0.01 12.85
N GLU A 45 18.03 -1.14 12.56
CA GLU A 45 16.99 -1.26 11.54
C GLU A 45 15.65 -0.76 12.09
N MET A 46 14.78 -0.26 11.20
CA MET A 46 13.42 0.09 11.61
C MET A 46 12.65 -1.18 12.01
N PRO A 47 11.77 -1.11 13.01
CA PRO A 47 10.95 -2.24 13.45
C PRO A 47 10.09 -2.80 12.30
N VAL A 48 9.66 -1.94 11.37
CA VAL A 48 8.99 -2.35 10.14
C VAL A 48 9.89 -2.08 8.93
N SER A 49 9.90 -3.03 7.99
CA SER A 49 10.64 -2.90 6.73
C SER A 49 10.31 -1.59 5.99
N ALA A 50 11.29 -0.70 5.89
CA ALA A 50 11.16 0.56 5.15
C ALA A 50 10.85 0.34 3.66
N ASP A 51 11.39 -0.73 3.05
CA ASP A 51 11.04 -1.14 1.69
C ASP A 51 9.60 -1.66 1.58
N GLY A 52 9.12 -2.36 2.61
CA GLY A 52 7.72 -2.74 2.74
C GLY A 52 6.82 -1.50 2.74
N LEU A 53 7.04 -0.58 3.68
CA LEU A 53 6.25 0.66 3.82
C LEU A 53 6.27 1.51 2.55
N SER A 54 7.43 1.67 1.91
CA SER A 54 7.57 2.42 0.67
C SER A 54 6.77 1.82 -0.49
N ARG A 55 6.66 0.49 -0.58
CA ARG A 55 5.81 -0.20 -1.57
C ARG A 55 4.34 -0.07 -1.21
N MET A 56 3.99 -0.22 0.08
CA MET A 56 2.60 -0.14 0.57
C MET A 56 1.95 1.21 0.32
N LEU A 57 2.72 2.30 0.27
CA LEU A 57 2.22 3.62 -0.12
C LEU A 57 1.44 3.59 -1.46
N ARG A 58 1.73 2.64 -2.36
CA ARG A 58 1.08 2.52 -3.68
C ARG A 58 0.10 1.34 -3.78
N ALA A 59 -0.11 0.56 -2.73
CA ALA A 59 -0.97 -0.62 -2.74
C ALA A 59 -2.46 -0.25 -2.75
N GLY A 60 -2.85 0.76 -1.97
CA GLY A 60 -4.25 1.22 -1.86
C GLY A 60 -4.43 2.63 -2.41
N VAL A 61 -5.45 2.84 -3.25
CA VAL A 61 -5.75 4.17 -3.82
C VAL A 61 -6.09 5.18 -2.72
N HIS A 62 -6.90 4.77 -1.73
CA HIS A 62 -7.38 5.69 -0.69
C HIS A 62 -6.31 5.87 0.38
N HIS A 63 -5.57 4.82 0.72
CA HIS A 63 -4.35 4.90 1.52
C HIS A 63 -3.34 5.90 0.94
N ALA A 64 -3.00 5.79 -0.35
CA ALA A 64 -2.08 6.70 -1.03
C ALA A 64 -2.60 8.14 -1.04
N SER A 65 -3.87 8.32 -1.41
CA SER A 65 -4.52 9.63 -1.51
C SER A 65 -4.57 10.34 -0.16
N ALA A 66 -4.91 9.63 0.91
CA ALA A 66 -4.94 10.18 2.27
C ALA A 66 -3.57 10.72 2.72
N ILE A 67 -2.50 9.97 2.52
CA ILE A 67 -1.12 10.41 2.85
C ILE A 67 -0.75 11.64 2.01
N GLN A 68 -1.01 11.60 0.71
CA GLN A 68 -0.67 12.69 -0.20
C GLN A 68 -1.42 13.98 0.16
N PHE A 69 -2.72 13.85 0.44
CA PHE A 69 -3.58 14.96 0.83
C PHE A 69 -3.11 15.60 2.14
N LYS A 70 -2.89 14.81 3.20
CA LYS A 70 -2.37 15.32 4.48
C LYS A 70 -1.04 16.05 4.31
N ALA A 71 -0.09 15.45 3.59
CA ALA A 71 1.22 16.06 3.36
C ALA A 71 1.11 17.40 2.62
N GLN A 72 0.21 17.51 1.65
CA GLN A 72 -0.05 18.75 0.91
C GLN A 72 -0.70 19.81 1.79
N VAL A 73 -1.68 19.45 2.62
CA VAL A 73 -2.34 20.39 3.55
C VAL A 73 -1.35 20.91 4.60
N LEU A 74 -0.49 20.05 5.14
CA LEU A 74 0.58 20.46 6.06
C LEU A 74 1.56 21.42 5.37
N ALA A 75 2.02 21.09 4.16
CA ALA A 75 2.93 21.95 3.42
C ALA A 75 2.27 23.28 2.98
N SER A 76 0.97 23.28 2.66
CA SER A 76 0.26 24.50 2.25
C SER A 76 0.06 25.46 3.42
N THR A 77 -0.14 24.93 4.62
CA THR A 77 -0.26 25.71 5.86
C THR A 77 1.09 26.10 6.45
N PHE A 78 2.20 25.53 6.00
CA PHE A 78 3.54 25.91 6.45
C PHE A 78 3.94 27.32 5.98
N LYS A 79 4.48 28.11 6.92
CA LYS A 79 5.10 29.42 6.67
C LYS A 79 6.58 29.24 6.30
N PRO A 80 6.98 29.50 5.04
CA PRO A 80 8.37 29.34 4.62
C PRO A 80 9.31 30.20 5.45
N HIS A 81 10.45 29.62 5.81
CA HIS A 81 11.52 30.26 6.56
C HIS A 81 12.82 30.18 5.75
N PRO A 82 13.76 31.15 5.87
CA PRO A 82 15.06 31.06 5.19
C PRO A 82 15.79 29.73 5.44
N MET A 83 15.66 29.17 6.65
CA MET A 83 16.26 27.88 7.01
C MET A 83 15.42 26.65 6.65
N LEU A 84 14.15 26.80 6.26
CA LEU A 84 13.28 25.67 5.96
C LEU A 84 12.27 26.05 4.87
N SER A 85 12.47 25.48 3.68
CA SER A 85 11.61 25.73 2.54
C SER A 85 10.32 24.88 2.60
N ARG A 86 9.27 25.34 1.92
CA ARG A 86 8.01 24.59 1.80
C ARG A 86 8.19 23.26 1.07
N SER A 87 9.08 23.18 0.09
CA SER A 87 9.35 21.93 -0.64
C SER A 87 10.05 20.90 0.24
N THR A 88 10.97 21.34 1.11
CA THR A 88 11.58 20.49 2.13
C THR A 88 10.52 20.03 3.14
N MET A 89 9.65 20.93 3.62
CA MET A 89 8.57 20.58 4.54
C MET A 89 7.62 19.53 3.95
N LEU A 90 7.26 19.62 2.67
CA LEU A 90 6.43 18.62 2.01
C LEU A 90 7.09 17.22 2.03
N LYS A 91 8.41 17.14 1.82
CA LYS A 91 9.16 15.87 1.91
C LYS A 91 9.15 15.31 3.33
N VAL A 92 9.38 16.17 4.33
CA VAL A 92 9.32 15.80 5.76
C VAL A 92 7.95 15.27 6.14
N CYS A 93 6.88 15.99 5.80
CA CYS A 93 5.51 15.56 6.10
C CYS A 93 5.18 14.22 5.44
N LYS A 94 5.60 14.03 4.19
CA LYS A 94 5.38 12.78 3.47
C LYS A 94 6.15 11.62 4.11
N ASP A 95 7.42 11.79 4.44
CA ASP A 95 8.22 10.75 5.09
C ASP A 95 7.66 10.41 6.47
N TYR A 96 7.27 11.41 7.26
CA TYR A 96 6.64 11.21 8.56
C TYR A 96 5.35 10.38 8.43
N LEU A 97 4.48 10.74 7.49
CA LEU A 97 3.20 10.04 7.29
C LEU A 97 3.36 8.62 6.74
N VAL A 98 4.46 8.30 6.06
CA VAL A 98 4.74 6.95 5.50
C VAL A 98 5.50 6.08 6.50
N PHE A 99 6.49 6.64 7.17
CA PHE A 99 7.43 5.87 7.98
C PHE A 99 7.26 6.09 9.49
N ALA A 100 6.39 7.00 9.92
CA ALA A 100 6.40 7.58 11.29
C ALA A 100 7.75 8.17 11.71
N ASN A 101 8.63 8.43 10.73
CA ASN A 101 9.98 8.90 10.90
C ASN A 101 10.29 9.88 9.78
N ALA A 102 10.82 11.05 10.10
CA ALA A 102 11.34 12.01 9.14
C ALA A 102 12.62 12.65 9.66
N TYR A 103 13.49 13.07 8.74
CA TYR A 103 14.81 13.57 9.08
C TYR A 103 15.14 14.87 8.35
N LEU A 104 15.65 15.83 9.12
CA LEU A 104 16.27 17.04 8.61
C LEU A 104 17.73 17.07 9.02
N GLU A 105 18.61 17.24 8.05
CA GLU A 105 20.01 17.53 8.29
C GLU A 105 20.23 19.04 8.36
N GLN A 106 21.11 19.47 9.28
CA GLN A 106 21.68 20.80 9.34
C GLN A 106 23.11 20.79 8.78
N PRO A 107 23.27 21.01 7.45
CA PRO A 107 24.58 21.12 6.85
C PRO A 107 25.29 22.38 7.32
N ARG A 108 26.62 22.38 7.23
CA ARG A 108 27.48 23.53 7.53
C ARG A 108 28.21 23.96 6.27
N ASN A 109 28.38 25.27 6.11
CA ASN A 109 29.25 25.81 5.06
C ASN A 109 30.73 25.63 5.43
N VAL A 110 31.63 25.99 4.52
CA VAL A 110 33.10 25.88 4.71
C VAL A 110 33.59 26.67 5.93
N LEU A 111 32.90 27.76 6.28
CA LEU A 111 33.18 28.61 7.45
C LEU A 111 32.54 28.09 8.76
N GLY A 112 31.82 26.97 8.71
CA GLY A 112 31.18 26.33 9.85
C GLY A 112 29.79 26.86 10.23
N SER A 113 29.26 27.86 9.52
CA SER A 113 27.90 28.40 9.75
C SER A 113 26.83 27.45 9.22
N GLY A 114 25.69 27.39 9.91
CA GLY A 114 24.54 26.57 9.51
C GLY A 114 23.95 27.02 8.18
N MET A 115 23.63 26.05 7.32
CA MET A 115 22.92 26.25 6.06
C MET A 115 21.44 25.93 6.23
N GLN A 116 20.65 26.20 5.18
CA GLN A 116 19.26 25.75 5.08
C GLN A 116 19.17 24.25 5.34
N LEU A 117 18.17 23.83 6.12
CA LEU A 117 17.96 22.42 6.44
C LEU A 117 17.62 21.62 5.19
N THR A 118 18.23 20.44 5.09
CA THR A 118 18.03 19.50 3.97
C THR A 118 17.29 18.27 4.46
N HIS A 119 16.37 17.78 3.64
CA HIS A 119 15.66 16.53 3.93
C HIS A 119 16.57 15.33 3.68
N SER A 120 16.63 14.41 4.64
CA SER A 120 17.24 13.09 4.46
C SER A 120 16.13 12.03 4.39
N LEU A 121 16.18 11.18 3.36
CA LEU A 121 15.16 10.15 3.13
C LEU A 121 15.07 9.19 4.30
N ALA A 122 13.91 9.12 4.95
CA ALA A 122 13.69 8.26 6.11
C ALA A 122 13.98 6.80 5.80
N LYS A 123 13.61 6.34 4.59
CA LYS A 123 13.87 4.99 4.11
C LYS A 123 15.33 4.52 4.31
N TYR A 124 16.30 5.43 4.14
CA TYR A 124 17.73 5.12 4.17
C TYR A 124 18.46 5.65 5.41
N THR A 125 17.85 6.54 6.19
CA THR A 125 18.46 7.01 7.43
C THR A 125 18.37 5.94 8.52
N ARG A 126 19.49 5.66 9.17
CA ARG A 126 19.62 4.70 10.27
C ARG A 126 20.17 5.40 11.51
N ARG A 127 19.71 4.98 12.68
CA ARG A 127 20.19 5.47 13.98
C ARG A 127 21.28 4.53 14.46
N HIS A 128 22.40 5.09 14.87
CA HIS A 128 23.52 4.31 15.38
C HIS A 128 23.18 3.76 16.77
N ARG A 129 23.82 2.65 17.17
CA ARG A 129 23.59 1.97 18.46
C ARG A 129 23.84 2.82 19.70
N ASP A 130 24.63 3.88 19.54
CA ASP A 130 24.90 4.86 20.61
C ASP A 130 23.79 5.91 20.76
N LEU A 131 22.73 5.82 19.94
CA LEU A 131 21.55 6.69 19.93
C LEU A 131 21.83 8.17 19.62
N GLN A 132 23.07 8.52 19.28
CA GLN A 132 23.56 9.89 19.10
C GLN A 132 23.90 10.19 17.64
N ARG A 133 24.34 9.18 16.89
CA ARG A 133 24.73 9.31 15.48
C ARG A 133 23.65 8.78 14.56
N PHE A 134 23.65 9.31 13.35
CA PHE A 134 22.80 8.86 12.25
C PHE A 134 23.67 8.59 11.03
N GLY A 135 23.23 7.66 10.20
CA GLY A 135 23.90 7.27 8.96
C GLY A 135 22.89 7.18 7.83
N PHE A 136 23.30 7.56 6.63
CA PHE A 136 22.54 7.37 5.40
C PHE A 136 23.05 6.12 4.68
N MET A 137 22.18 5.12 4.56
CA MET A 137 22.49 3.79 4.04
C MET A 137 21.58 3.46 2.84
N PRO A 138 21.88 3.97 1.62
CA PRO A 138 21.11 3.66 0.42
C PRO A 138 21.38 2.23 -0.10
N LYS A 139 22.53 1.66 0.27
CA LYS A 139 22.92 0.27 0.02
C LYS A 139 23.40 -0.34 1.34
N TRP A 140 23.20 -1.64 1.51
CA TRP A 140 23.48 -2.35 2.76
C TRP A 140 24.95 -2.25 3.25
N ASN A 141 25.91 -1.99 2.35
CA ASN A 141 27.34 -1.93 2.65
C ASN A 141 27.95 -0.52 2.58
N GLU A 142 27.15 0.52 2.35
CA GLU A 142 27.64 1.89 2.15
C GLU A 142 26.90 2.82 3.11
N VAL A 143 27.60 3.35 4.12
CA VAL A 143 27.04 4.26 5.11
C VAL A 143 27.77 5.58 5.09
N HIS A 144 27.05 6.65 4.76
CA HIS A 144 27.49 8.00 5.02
C HIS A 144 27.08 8.39 6.45
N THR A 145 28.04 8.53 7.35
CA THR A 145 27.76 8.96 8.74
C THR A 145 27.60 10.48 8.80
N PHE A 146 26.44 10.92 9.29
CA PHE A 146 26.20 12.34 9.54
C PHE A 146 27.00 12.84 10.72
N ARG A 147 27.26 14.16 10.75
CA ARG A 147 27.89 14.81 11.90
C ARG A 147 27.01 14.62 13.13
N ARG A 148 27.63 14.33 14.28
CA ARG A 148 26.89 14.22 15.55
C ARG A 148 26.10 15.52 15.82
N GLY A 149 24.82 15.35 16.20
CA GLY A 149 23.91 16.46 16.46
C GLY A 149 23.55 17.29 15.23
N SER A 150 23.74 16.79 14.01
CA SER A 150 23.29 17.48 12.79
C SER A 150 21.97 16.98 12.23
N ILE A 151 21.34 15.98 12.85
CA ILE A 151 20.09 15.39 12.37
C ILE A 151 18.98 15.65 13.39
N CYS A 152 17.92 16.31 12.94
CA CYS A 152 16.62 16.35 13.59
C CYS A 152 15.88 15.07 13.20
N HIS A 153 15.60 14.22 14.17
CA HIS A 153 14.75 13.03 13.98
C HIS A 153 13.37 13.34 14.54
N ILE A 154 12.41 13.46 13.62
CA ILE A 154 11.00 13.62 13.94
C ILE A 154 10.38 12.23 13.93
N MET A 155 9.87 11.77 15.07
CA MET A 155 9.31 10.43 15.21
C MET A 155 7.97 10.44 15.96
N ASP A 156 7.03 9.64 15.47
CA ASP A 156 5.82 9.30 16.23
C ASP A 156 6.25 8.38 17.40
N PRO A 157 5.78 8.58 18.64
CA PRO A 157 6.10 7.68 19.73
C PRO A 157 5.54 6.28 19.47
N ASP A 158 6.33 5.27 19.82
CA ASP A 158 5.95 3.86 19.74
C ASP A 158 5.85 3.25 21.14
N VAL A 159 5.04 2.20 21.28
CA VAL A 159 4.79 1.54 22.56
C VAL A 159 5.81 0.44 22.87
N ASP A 160 6.45 -0.10 21.83
CA ASP A 160 7.36 -1.25 21.95
C ASP A 160 8.83 -0.82 22.06
N GLN A 161 9.20 0.36 21.55
CA GLN A 161 10.58 0.89 21.59
C GLN A 161 10.67 2.42 21.45
N GLU A 162 11.84 3.00 21.76
CA GLU A 162 12.09 4.47 21.76
C GLU A 162 13.08 4.95 20.67
N VAL A 163 13.49 4.07 19.76
CA VAL A 163 14.50 4.33 18.73
C VAL A 163 13.88 4.94 17.47
N TYR A 164 12.72 4.44 17.04
CA TYR A 164 11.99 4.80 15.82
C TYR A 164 10.50 4.99 16.09
N GLY A 165 9.81 5.70 15.19
CA GLY A 165 8.35 5.66 15.14
C GLY A 165 7.82 4.50 14.31
N VAL A 166 6.55 4.17 14.54
CA VAL A 166 5.81 3.10 13.84
C VAL A 166 4.51 3.69 13.27
N PRO A 167 4.23 3.57 11.95
CA PRO A 167 3.09 4.26 11.34
C PRO A 167 1.75 3.66 11.80
N GLN A 168 0.85 4.51 12.27
CA GLN A 168 -0.47 4.10 12.78
C GLN A 168 -1.31 3.32 11.76
N TYR A 169 -1.11 3.56 10.46
CA TYR A 169 -1.86 2.87 9.41
C TYR A 169 -1.51 1.38 9.27
N LEU A 170 -0.47 0.88 9.97
CA LEU A 170 -0.07 -0.54 9.93
C LEU A 170 -1.23 -1.50 10.17
N ALA A 171 -2.17 -1.13 11.06
CA ALA A 171 -3.36 -1.90 11.36
C ALA A 171 -4.25 -2.15 10.12
N SER A 172 -4.19 -1.28 9.12
CA SER A 172 -4.96 -1.38 7.86
C SER A 172 -4.16 -1.94 6.67
N LEU A 173 -2.94 -2.42 6.89
CA LEU A 173 -2.10 -2.94 5.80
C LEU A 173 -2.75 -4.13 5.11
N GLN A 174 -3.30 -5.08 5.87
CA GLN A 174 -3.95 -6.26 5.30
C GLN A 174 -5.19 -5.86 4.50
N SER A 175 -5.98 -4.89 4.99
CA SER A 175 -7.09 -4.33 4.24
C SER A 175 -6.60 -3.66 2.94
N SER A 176 -5.49 -2.93 2.97
CA SER A 176 -4.88 -2.32 1.78
C SER A 176 -4.45 -3.36 0.74
N LEU A 177 -3.79 -4.43 1.17
CA LEU A 177 -3.35 -5.54 0.32
C LEU A 177 -4.52 -6.34 -0.26
N LEU A 178 -5.57 -6.56 0.54
CA LEU A 178 -6.80 -7.21 0.09
C LEU A 178 -7.52 -6.35 -0.96
N ASN A 179 -7.56 -5.04 -0.76
CA ASN A 179 -8.13 -4.08 -1.70
C ASN A 179 -7.37 -4.07 -3.05
N GLU A 180 -6.04 -4.14 -3.00
CA GLU A 180 -5.17 -4.28 -4.17
C GLU A 180 -5.44 -5.62 -4.89
N SER A 181 -5.47 -6.72 -4.14
CA SER A 181 -5.68 -8.07 -4.65
C SER A 181 -7.02 -8.20 -5.36
N ALA A 182 -8.10 -7.63 -4.79
CA ALA A 182 -9.41 -7.57 -5.45
C ALA A 182 -9.37 -6.79 -6.77
N THR A 183 -8.55 -5.74 -6.84
CA THR A 183 -8.39 -4.93 -8.07
C THR A 183 -7.60 -5.70 -9.13
N LEU A 184 -6.50 -6.35 -8.75
CA LEU A 184 -5.71 -7.20 -9.62
C LEU A 184 -6.51 -8.40 -10.15
N PHE A 185 -7.30 -9.03 -9.27
CA PHE A 185 -8.20 -10.11 -9.67
C PHE A 185 -9.19 -9.63 -10.72
N ARG A 186 -9.91 -8.52 -10.47
CA ARG A 186 -10.85 -7.95 -11.45
C ARG A 186 -10.15 -7.60 -12.77
N ARG A 187 -8.96 -6.99 -12.72
CA ARG A 187 -8.18 -6.69 -13.92
C ARG A 187 -7.83 -7.96 -14.70
N ARG A 188 -7.35 -9.01 -14.02
CA ARG A 188 -7.06 -10.32 -14.63
C ARG A 188 -8.32 -10.96 -15.19
N TYR A 189 -9.43 -10.90 -14.46
CA TYR A 189 -10.74 -11.38 -14.88
C TYR A 189 -11.17 -10.75 -16.21
N TYR A 190 -11.15 -9.42 -16.31
CA TYR A 190 -11.46 -8.71 -17.56
C TYR A 190 -10.45 -9.02 -18.68
N THR A 191 -9.16 -9.04 -18.35
CA THR A 191 -8.08 -9.28 -19.33
C THR A 191 -8.15 -10.70 -19.93
N ASN A 192 -8.58 -11.67 -19.13
CA ASN A 192 -8.69 -13.08 -19.49
C ASN A 192 -10.11 -13.47 -19.94
N GLY A 193 -10.93 -12.53 -20.40
CA GLY A 193 -12.22 -12.86 -21.02
C GLY A 193 -13.32 -13.34 -20.06
N SER A 194 -13.25 -12.99 -18.77
CA SER A 194 -14.32 -13.27 -17.79
C SER A 194 -14.66 -14.75 -17.58
N HIS A 195 -13.64 -15.60 -17.50
CA HIS A 195 -13.82 -17.01 -17.15
C HIS A 195 -12.83 -17.42 -16.05
N ALA A 196 -13.33 -17.72 -14.85
CA ALA A 196 -12.73 -18.75 -14.01
C ALA A 196 -12.72 -20.02 -14.86
N GLY A 197 -11.59 -20.72 -14.91
CA GLY A 197 -11.41 -21.85 -15.82
C GLY A 197 -12.56 -22.88 -15.77
N PHE A 198 -12.66 -23.70 -16.79
CA PHE A 198 -13.64 -24.78 -16.86
C PHE A 198 -12.94 -26.14 -16.88
N ILE A 199 -13.64 -27.17 -16.40
CA ILE A 199 -13.24 -28.56 -16.61
C ILE A 199 -13.89 -29.01 -17.90
N LEU A 200 -13.08 -29.33 -18.91
CA LEU A 200 -13.55 -29.99 -20.12
C LEU A 200 -13.53 -31.51 -19.87
N TYR A 201 -14.70 -32.08 -19.63
CA TYR A 201 -14.89 -33.50 -19.38
C TYR A 201 -15.32 -34.19 -20.67
N MET A 202 -14.56 -35.18 -21.12
CA MET A 202 -14.84 -35.93 -22.35
C MET A 202 -15.03 -37.41 -22.01
N THR A 203 -16.14 -38.00 -22.47
CA THR A 203 -16.56 -39.38 -22.17
C THR A 203 -16.56 -40.29 -23.40
N ASP A 204 -16.18 -39.77 -24.56
CA ASP A 204 -16.16 -40.53 -25.81
C ASP A 204 -15.23 -41.76 -25.70
N PRO A 205 -15.72 -43.00 -25.92
CA PRO A 205 -14.96 -44.23 -25.63
C PRO A 205 -13.81 -44.53 -26.61
N SER A 206 -13.61 -43.74 -27.67
CA SER A 206 -12.47 -43.90 -28.59
C SER A 206 -12.00 -42.56 -29.17
N PRO A 207 -11.39 -41.68 -28.36
CA PRO A 207 -10.88 -40.43 -28.87
C PRO A 207 -9.63 -40.72 -29.72
N ASN A 208 -9.63 -40.25 -30.97
CA ASN A 208 -8.41 -40.20 -31.76
C ASN A 208 -7.39 -39.31 -31.05
N GLN A 209 -6.23 -39.87 -30.68
CA GLN A 209 -5.21 -39.18 -29.90
C GLN A 209 -4.76 -37.85 -30.56
N ALA A 210 -4.71 -37.80 -31.89
CA ALA A 210 -4.36 -36.59 -32.64
C ALA A 210 -5.37 -35.45 -32.44
N ASP A 211 -6.65 -35.78 -32.30
CA ASP A 211 -7.73 -34.81 -32.09
C ASP A 211 -7.70 -34.30 -30.64
N VAL A 212 -7.38 -35.16 -29.67
CA VAL A 212 -7.16 -34.77 -28.26
C VAL A 212 -5.97 -33.83 -28.13
N ASP A 213 -4.87 -34.13 -28.80
CA ASP A 213 -3.66 -33.31 -28.75
C ASP A 213 -3.86 -31.97 -29.47
N SER A 214 -4.62 -31.95 -30.57
CA SER A 214 -5.03 -30.72 -31.26
C SER A 214 -5.96 -29.86 -30.41
N LEU A 215 -6.92 -30.48 -29.72
CA LEU A 215 -7.81 -29.80 -28.77
C LEU A 215 -7.01 -29.23 -27.58
N ARG A 216 -6.05 -30.00 -27.05
CA ARG A 216 -5.16 -29.54 -25.99
C ARG A 216 -4.27 -28.38 -26.46
N ALA A 217 -3.76 -28.43 -27.69
CA ALA A 217 -2.97 -27.36 -28.28
C ALA A 217 -3.80 -26.09 -28.50
N ALA A 218 -5.04 -26.23 -29.00
CA ALA A 218 -5.98 -25.12 -29.17
C ALA A 218 -6.37 -24.47 -27.82
N LEU A 219 -6.60 -25.27 -26.78
CA LEU A 219 -6.87 -24.78 -25.43
C LEU A 219 -5.64 -24.14 -24.75
N LYS A 220 -4.43 -24.60 -25.08
CA LYS A 220 -3.18 -23.98 -24.62
C LYS A 220 -2.91 -22.66 -25.34
N SER A 221 -3.18 -22.57 -26.65
CA SER A 221 -3.00 -21.35 -27.44
C SER A 221 -4.09 -20.31 -27.20
N SER A 222 -5.26 -20.72 -26.70
CA SER A 222 -6.33 -19.81 -26.28
C SER A 222 -6.06 -19.12 -24.93
N LYS A 223 -5.00 -19.49 -24.20
CA LYS A 223 -4.57 -18.80 -22.98
C LYS A 223 -3.83 -17.50 -23.33
N GLY A 224 -4.45 -16.35 -23.06
CA GLY A 224 -3.80 -15.04 -23.24
C GLY A 224 -4.79 -13.90 -23.47
N ILE A 225 -4.27 -12.67 -23.36
CA ILE A 225 -5.03 -11.42 -23.58
C ILE A 225 -5.61 -11.44 -25.01
N GLY A 226 -6.95 -11.42 -25.13
CA GLY A 226 -7.64 -11.34 -26.42
C GLY A 226 -7.83 -12.67 -27.18
N ASN A 227 -7.47 -13.83 -26.61
CA ASN A 227 -7.45 -15.11 -27.32
C ASN A 227 -8.71 -16.00 -27.15
N PHE A 228 -9.79 -15.49 -26.56
CA PHE A 228 -11.07 -16.23 -26.57
C PHE A 228 -11.78 -16.07 -27.90
N ARG A 229 -11.43 -16.93 -28.86
CA ARG A 229 -12.27 -17.19 -30.04
C ARG A 229 -13.02 -18.50 -29.79
N ASN A 230 -14.29 -18.52 -30.16
CA ASN A 230 -15.18 -19.68 -30.06
C ASN A 230 -14.47 -20.95 -30.52
N LEU A 231 -14.38 -21.97 -29.65
CA LEU A 231 -13.83 -23.28 -29.98
C LEU A 231 -14.94 -24.14 -30.57
N PHE A 232 -14.87 -24.41 -31.87
CA PHE A 232 -15.78 -25.34 -32.53
C PHE A 232 -15.14 -26.73 -32.55
N PHE A 233 -15.80 -27.71 -31.94
CA PHE A 233 -15.36 -29.10 -31.93
C PHE A 233 -16.47 -29.98 -32.51
N HIS A 234 -16.13 -30.80 -33.52
CA HIS A 234 -17.06 -31.70 -34.18
C HIS A 234 -16.65 -33.16 -33.90
N SER A 235 -17.49 -33.90 -33.17
CA SER A 235 -17.34 -35.36 -33.01
C SER A 235 -18.39 -36.08 -33.86
N PRO A 236 -18.00 -36.69 -35.00
CA PRO A 236 -18.93 -37.49 -35.79
C PRO A 236 -19.28 -38.77 -35.01
N LYS A 237 -20.58 -38.96 -34.71
CA LYS A 237 -21.16 -39.99 -33.82
C LYS A 237 -21.00 -39.74 -32.30
N GLY A 238 -20.65 -38.53 -31.88
CA GLY A 238 -20.57 -38.19 -30.45
C GLY A 238 -21.91 -38.32 -29.73
N GLU A 239 -21.89 -38.87 -28.52
CA GLU A 239 -23.08 -38.91 -27.66
C GLU A 239 -23.41 -37.53 -27.07
N LYS A 240 -24.67 -37.34 -26.66
CA LYS A 240 -25.19 -36.06 -26.10
C LYS A 240 -24.37 -35.55 -24.91
N ASP A 241 -23.71 -36.45 -24.18
CA ASP A 241 -22.90 -36.19 -22.99
C ASP A 241 -21.39 -36.43 -23.21
N GLY A 242 -20.98 -36.61 -24.49
CA GLY A 242 -19.62 -36.92 -24.93
C GLY A 242 -18.59 -35.87 -24.56
N ILE A 243 -18.99 -34.58 -24.51
CA ILE A 243 -18.16 -33.45 -24.08
C ILE A 243 -19.00 -32.54 -23.20
N LYS A 244 -18.55 -32.32 -21.97
CA LYS A 244 -19.17 -31.42 -20.99
C LYS A 244 -18.17 -30.36 -20.58
N LEU A 245 -18.61 -29.11 -20.64
CA LEU A 245 -17.92 -27.99 -20.00
C LEU A 245 -18.54 -27.81 -18.62
N ILE A 246 -17.80 -28.18 -17.59
CA ILE A 246 -18.19 -27.97 -16.20
C ILE A 246 -17.53 -26.67 -15.73
N PRO A 247 -18.28 -25.58 -15.55
CA PRO A 247 -17.71 -24.35 -15.04
C PRO A 247 -17.25 -24.54 -13.60
N ILE A 248 -16.02 -24.14 -13.29
CA ILE A 248 -15.57 -24.03 -11.90
C ILE A 248 -16.20 -22.74 -11.37
N GLY A 249 -17.14 -22.87 -10.43
CA GLY A 249 -18.14 -21.84 -10.09
C GLY A 249 -17.63 -20.40 -10.02
N GLU A 250 -18.20 -19.53 -10.85
CA GLU A 250 -17.97 -18.07 -10.83
C GLU A 250 -19.01 -17.28 -10.03
N ALA A 251 -20.21 -17.86 -9.84
CA ALA A 251 -21.41 -17.07 -9.55
C ALA A 251 -21.42 -16.42 -8.17
N THR A 252 -20.77 -17.02 -7.16
CA THR A 252 -20.75 -16.51 -5.77
C THR A 252 -19.64 -15.51 -5.48
N ALA A 253 -18.57 -15.46 -6.29
CA ALA A 253 -17.44 -14.55 -6.02
C ALA A 253 -17.72 -13.11 -6.51
N LYS A 254 -18.58 -12.93 -7.52
CA LYS A 254 -18.84 -11.62 -8.14
C LYS A 254 -19.45 -10.60 -7.17
N ASP A 255 -20.39 -11.04 -6.33
CA ASP A 255 -21.10 -10.17 -5.39
C ASP A 255 -20.19 -9.72 -4.23
N GLU A 256 -19.19 -10.52 -3.86
CA GLU A 256 -18.35 -10.25 -2.71
C GLU A 256 -17.19 -9.28 -3.00
N PHE A 257 -16.78 -9.09 -4.26
CA PHE A 257 -15.68 -8.15 -4.58
C PHE A 257 -16.01 -6.71 -4.24
N LEU A 258 -17.26 -6.29 -4.44
CA LEU A 258 -17.69 -4.95 -4.07
C LEU A 258 -17.66 -4.77 -2.55
N ASN A 259 -18.13 -5.78 -1.79
CA ASN A 259 -18.08 -5.78 -0.33
C ASN A 259 -16.64 -5.70 0.17
N ILE A 260 -15.75 -6.56 -0.34
CA ILE A 260 -14.32 -6.52 -0.02
C ILE A 260 -13.73 -5.15 -0.29
N LYS A 261 -14.00 -4.54 -1.45
CA LYS A 261 -13.48 -3.21 -1.81
C LYS A 261 -14.03 -2.10 -0.91
N ASN A 262 -15.28 -2.19 -0.47
CA ASN A 262 -15.91 -1.19 0.39
C ASN A 262 -15.42 -1.30 1.83
N VAL A 263 -15.42 -2.50 2.43
CA VAL A 263 -14.93 -2.71 3.81
C VAL A 263 -13.46 -2.33 3.92
N SER A 264 -12.63 -2.83 3.00
CA SER A 264 -11.19 -2.50 3.02
C SER A 264 -10.89 -1.03 2.73
N ARG A 265 -11.77 -0.33 2.00
CA ARG A 265 -11.69 1.12 1.84
C ARG A 265 -11.97 1.82 3.17
N ASP A 266 -13.01 1.41 3.86
CA ASP A 266 -13.42 2.03 5.11
C ASP A 266 -12.35 1.82 6.20
N ASP A 267 -11.69 0.66 6.24
CA ASP A 267 -10.52 0.42 7.08
C ASP A 267 -9.35 1.36 6.76
N GLN A 268 -9.04 1.56 5.46
CA GLN A 268 -7.99 2.49 5.03
C GLN A 268 -8.31 3.93 5.47
N LEU A 269 -9.58 4.34 5.33
CA LEU A 269 -10.04 5.67 5.71
C LEU A 269 -10.01 5.85 7.23
N ALA A 270 -10.44 4.85 7.99
CA ALA A 270 -10.42 4.87 9.45
C ALA A 270 -9.00 4.98 9.98
N ALA A 271 -8.06 4.21 9.43
CA ALA A 271 -6.65 4.25 9.81
C ALA A 271 -6.00 5.62 9.55
N HIS A 272 -6.45 6.31 8.49
CA HIS A 272 -5.97 7.66 8.19
C HIS A 272 -6.81 8.77 8.83
N ARG A 273 -8.00 8.49 9.33
CA ARG A 273 -8.94 9.49 9.85
C ARG A 273 -9.21 10.64 8.86
N VAL A 274 -9.15 10.36 7.55
CA VAL A 274 -9.42 11.34 6.49
C VAL A 274 -10.87 11.21 6.02
N PRO A 275 -11.67 12.28 6.02
CA PRO A 275 -13.03 12.22 5.48
C PRO A 275 -13.04 11.80 4.00
N PRO A 276 -13.90 10.85 3.60
CA PRO A 276 -13.95 10.30 2.24
C PRO A 276 -14.14 11.37 1.15
N GLU A 277 -14.97 12.37 1.42
CA GLU A 277 -15.27 13.47 0.51
C GLU A 277 -14.05 14.36 0.20
N LEU A 278 -13.06 14.45 1.10
CA LEU A 278 -11.86 15.27 0.89
C LEU A 278 -10.84 14.61 -0.01
N ILE A 279 -10.94 13.30 -0.23
CA ILE A 279 -10.06 12.53 -1.12
C ILE A 279 -10.78 12.01 -2.37
N GLY A 280 -11.95 12.58 -2.68
CA GLY A 280 -12.66 12.32 -3.93
C GLY A 280 -13.47 11.02 -3.96
N VAL A 281 -13.83 10.45 -2.80
CA VAL A 281 -14.80 9.35 -2.76
C VAL A 281 -16.19 9.92 -3.09
N VAL A 282 -16.93 9.21 -3.95
CA VAL A 282 -18.32 9.55 -4.31
C VAL A 282 -19.25 8.74 -3.41
N PRO A 283 -20.30 9.36 -2.81
CA PRO A 283 -21.23 8.64 -1.95
C PRO A 283 -22.03 7.60 -2.75
N GLY A 284 -22.25 6.42 -2.15
CA GLY A 284 -23.01 5.33 -2.76
C GLY A 284 -24.53 5.46 -2.59
N ASN A 285 -25.02 6.48 -1.88
CA ASN A 285 -26.42 6.68 -1.56
C ASN A 285 -26.88 8.12 -1.84
N ALA A 286 -28.19 8.33 -1.95
CA ALA A 286 -28.78 9.64 -2.24
C ALA A 286 -28.60 10.67 -1.12
N ALA A 287 -28.31 10.23 0.11
CA ALA A 287 -28.12 11.11 1.27
C ALA A 287 -26.76 11.86 1.25
N GLY A 288 -25.76 11.34 0.52
CA GLY A 288 -24.43 11.95 0.43
C GLY A 288 -23.62 11.88 1.74
N PHE A 289 -22.50 12.61 1.80
CA PHE A 289 -21.64 12.72 3.01
C PHE A 289 -22.05 13.86 3.96
N GLY A 290 -23.07 14.64 3.62
CA GLY A 290 -23.49 15.81 4.39
C GLY A 290 -22.61 17.05 4.14
N ASN A 291 -22.30 17.81 5.20
CA ASN A 291 -21.63 19.10 5.09
C ASN A 291 -20.10 18.96 5.05
N VAL A 292 -19.54 19.06 3.83
CA VAL A 292 -18.10 18.98 3.54
C VAL A 292 -17.27 20.03 4.30
N VAL A 293 -17.80 21.24 4.50
CA VAL A 293 -17.10 22.31 5.24
C VAL A 293 -16.89 21.90 6.69
N ASN A 294 -17.90 21.34 7.33
CA ASN A 294 -17.79 20.89 8.72
C ASN A 294 -16.82 19.70 8.84
N ALA A 295 -16.86 18.76 7.90
CA ALA A 295 -15.90 17.66 7.85
C ALA A 295 -14.46 18.16 7.69
N ALA A 296 -14.22 19.13 6.79
CA ALA A 296 -12.92 19.77 6.61
C ALA A 296 -12.43 20.47 7.89
N ARG A 297 -13.31 21.19 8.60
CA ARG A 297 -12.98 21.87 9.87
C ARG A 297 -12.63 20.87 10.98
N VAL A 298 -13.40 19.79 11.13
CA VAL A 298 -13.13 18.73 12.12
C VAL A 298 -11.82 18.02 11.80
N PHE A 299 -11.60 17.67 10.54
CA PHE A 299 -10.34 17.10 10.07
C PHE A 299 -9.15 18.02 10.34
N ALA A 300 -9.27 19.31 10.01
CA ALA A 300 -8.23 20.28 10.25
C ALA A 300 -7.87 20.40 11.74
N ARG A 301 -8.88 20.46 12.62
CA ARG A 301 -8.69 20.60 14.07
C ARG A 301 -8.12 19.33 14.72
N ASN A 302 -8.63 18.15 14.35
CA ASN A 302 -8.35 16.90 15.07
C ASN A 302 -7.21 16.08 14.44
N GLU A 303 -6.92 16.27 13.16
CA GLU A 303 -5.88 15.52 12.45
C GLU A 303 -4.70 16.42 12.07
N ILE A 304 -4.95 17.52 11.39
CA ILE A 304 -3.89 18.37 10.83
C ILE A 304 -3.19 19.18 11.92
N GLN A 305 -3.94 19.86 12.79
CA GLN A 305 -3.35 20.73 13.81
C GLN A 305 -2.43 19.98 14.80
N PRO A 306 -2.77 18.77 15.30
CA PRO A 306 -1.84 18.00 16.12
C PRO A 306 -0.54 17.63 15.38
N LEU A 307 -0.63 17.26 14.09
CA LEU A 307 0.55 17.01 13.26
C LEU A 307 1.40 18.28 13.10
N GLN A 308 0.78 19.43 12.86
CA GLN A 308 1.48 20.72 12.80
C GLN A 308 2.22 21.02 14.11
N THR A 309 1.56 20.82 15.26
CA THR A 309 2.16 21.05 16.58
C THR A 309 3.33 20.12 16.83
N HIS A 310 3.19 18.82 16.55
CA HIS A 310 4.27 17.85 16.72
C HIS A 310 5.47 18.15 15.83
N LEU A 311 5.23 18.40 14.53
CA LEU A 311 6.29 18.76 13.57
C LEU A 311 7.00 20.06 13.97
N ALA A 312 6.24 21.10 14.35
CA ALA A 312 6.80 22.37 14.76
C ALA A 312 7.65 22.24 16.02
N ALA A 313 7.15 21.52 17.05
CA ALA A 313 7.88 21.29 18.28
C ALA A 313 9.22 20.56 18.02
N ALA A 314 9.18 19.41 17.34
CA ALA A 314 10.38 18.63 17.06
C ALA A 314 11.45 19.41 16.27
N ILE A 315 11.02 20.21 15.29
CA ILE A 315 11.93 20.99 14.45
C ILE A 315 12.49 22.21 15.21
N ASN A 316 11.66 22.93 15.95
CA ASN A 316 12.08 24.13 16.69
C ASN A 316 12.95 23.78 17.88
N ASP A 317 12.63 22.69 18.61
CA ASP A 317 13.46 22.20 19.71
C ASP A 317 14.86 21.80 19.23
N PHE A 318 14.95 21.17 18.05
CA PHE A 318 16.24 20.87 17.43
C PHE A 318 16.98 22.13 16.98
N ALA A 319 16.28 23.09 16.37
CA ALA A 319 16.89 24.31 15.84
C ALA A 319 17.32 25.28 16.95
N GLY A 320 16.68 25.23 18.11
CA GLY A 320 16.84 26.19 19.20
C GLY A 320 16.19 27.56 18.94
N GLU A 321 15.41 27.69 17.86
CA GLU A 321 14.69 28.91 17.47
C GLU A 321 13.42 28.57 16.66
N GLU A 322 12.48 29.52 16.54
CA GLU A 322 11.22 29.31 15.80
C GLU A 322 11.46 29.38 14.28
N ILE A 323 11.86 28.26 13.66
CA ILE A 323 11.98 28.13 12.20
C ILE A 323 10.79 27.44 11.54
N CYS A 324 9.97 26.74 12.33
CA CYS A 324 8.83 25.97 11.88
C CYS A 324 7.53 26.52 12.47
N ARG A 325 6.67 27.05 11.59
CA ARG A 325 5.38 27.59 11.97
C ARG A 325 4.34 27.28 10.90
N PHE A 326 3.12 27.01 11.34
CA PHE A 326 1.98 26.75 10.48
C PHE A 326 0.87 27.78 10.69
N ASP A 327 0.18 28.13 9.62
CA ASP A 327 -1.09 28.82 9.68
C ASP A 327 -2.23 27.86 10.07
N THR A 328 -3.24 28.41 10.72
CA THR A 328 -4.51 27.71 10.89
C THR A 328 -5.10 27.40 9.52
N TYR A 329 -5.53 26.16 9.30
CA TYR A 329 -6.26 25.80 8.10
C TYR A 329 -7.54 26.64 8.01
N ARG A 330 -7.74 27.29 6.86
CA ARG A 330 -8.92 28.12 6.57
C ARG A 330 -9.41 27.83 5.17
N LEU A 331 -10.72 27.91 5.00
CA LEU A 331 -11.42 27.88 3.73
C LEU A 331 -11.75 29.32 3.32
N PRO A 332 -11.03 29.91 2.34
CA PRO A 332 -11.30 31.27 1.86
C PRO A 332 -12.75 31.42 1.39
N GLY A 333 -13.38 32.56 1.69
CA GLY A 333 -14.80 32.81 1.39
C GLY A 333 -15.82 32.03 2.25
N VAL A 334 -15.37 31.11 3.12
CA VAL A 334 -16.25 30.36 4.06
C VAL A 334 -15.96 30.73 5.51
N ASP A 335 -14.69 30.91 5.84
CA ASP A 335 -14.22 31.27 7.20
C ASP A 335 -13.95 32.77 7.37
N GLU A 336 -14.33 33.61 6.39
CA GLU A 336 -14.20 35.06 6.50
C GLU A 336 -15.27 35.63 7.45
N PRO A 337 -14.92 36.63 8.29
CA PRO A 337 -15.94 37.33 9.06
C PRO A 337 -16.90 38.00 8.08
N LEU A 338 -18.20 37.74 8.22
CA LEU A 338 -19.23 38.60 7.63
C LEU A 338 -18.89 40.03 8.04
N ALA A 339 -18.62 40.90 7.07
CA ALA A 339 -18.47 42.32 7.33
C ALA A 339 -19.71 42.76 8.09
N GLN A 340 -19.55 43.11 9.37
CA GLN A 340 -20.64 43.71 10.13
C GLN A 340 -20.95 45.03 9.43
N GLU A 341 -22.10 45.11 8.75
CA GLU A 341 -22.67 46.37 8.35
C GLU A 341 -22.78 47.22 9.62
N LEU A 342 -21.94 48.26 9.71
CA LEU A 342 -22.07 49.31 10.69
C LEU A 342 -23.46 49.93 10.50
N LYS A 343 -24.39 49.57 11.39
CA LYS A 343 -25.71 50.20 11.48
C LYS A 343 -25.63 51.57 12.14
#